data_AF-A0A1I7U197-F1
#
_entry.id   AF-A0A1I7U197-F1
#
_cell.length_a   1.000
_cell.length_b   1.000
_cell.length_c   1.000
_cell.angle_alpha   90.00
_cell.angle_beta   90.00
_cell.angle_gamma   90.00
#
_symmetry.space_group_name_H-M   'P 1'
#
loop_
_entity.id
_entity.type
_entity.pdbx_description
1 polymer ?
#
loop_
_entity_poly.entity_id
_entity_poly.type
_entity_poly.pdbx_seq_one_letter_code
_entity_poly.pdbx_strand_id
1 'polypeptide(L)'
;MLIRHFIPHVVFLSCLTLVSVSVPYLSIWHFVDHRRYGAFPEEDHISLAYILGGNFMTRLMFMQHFKSVLNYSDHFFRLHFIVDDENKEDVNDLMTSWNISNCEWFFHNLTKYEDRVKWIPNSHYSKYYGLTKLLIPEIIGENVGKVTLLS
;
A
#
# COMPACT_ATOMS: atom_id res chain seq x y z
N MET A 1 -46.03 -5.68 64.21
CA MET A 1 -46.44 -4.27 64.21
C MET A 1 -45.44 -3.51 63.33
N LEU A 2 -45.63 -3.50 62.00
CA LEU A 2 -46.19 -2.36 61.22
C LEU A 2 -45.46 -1.04 61.61
N ILE A 3 -44.65 -0.41 60.76
CA ILE A 3 -45.09 0.40 59.61
C ILE A 3 -43.90 0.84 58.72
N ARG A 4 -44.04 0.54 57.41
CA ARG A 4 -43.89 1.40 56.21
C ARG A 4 -42.57 2.08 55.79
N HIS A 5 -42.25 1.73 54.54
CA HIS A 5 -42.09 2.59 53.35
C HIS A 5 -40.73 3.18 52.99
N PHE A 6 -40.47 3.05 51.69
CA PHE A 6 -39.74 3.98 50.83
C PHE A 6 -38.21 3.90 50.89
N ILE A 7 -37.66 2.87 50.23
CA ILE A 7 -36.32 2.97 49.65
C ILE A 7 -36.52 3.10 48.13
N PRO A 8 -36.22 4.27 47.54
CA PRO A 8 -36.57 4.59 46.17
C PRO A 8 -35.67 3.86 45.16
N HIS A 9 -36.30 3.50 44.03
CA HIS A 9 -35.78 2.85 42.83
C HIS A 9 -34.68 3.63 42.06
N VAL A 10 -33.81 4.39 42.73
CA VAL A 10 -32.89 5.34 42.06
C VAL A 10 -31.43 4.84 42.04
N VAL A 11 -31.10 3.71 42.65
CA VAL A 11 -29.72 3.17 42.65
C VAL A 11 -29.48 2.11 41.57
N PHE A 12 -30.51 1.71 40.81
CA PHE A 12 -30.41 0.62 39.82
C PHE A 12 -30.24 1.07 38.35
N LEU A 13 -30.01 2.36 38.10
CA LEU A 13 -30.06 2.91 36.73
C LEU A 13 -28.88 3.83 36.34
N SER A 14 -27.73 3.77 37.03
CA SER A 14 -26.63 4.70 36.79
C SER A 14 -25.25 4.08 36.56
N CYS A 15 -25.15 2.84 36.06
CA CYS A 15 -23.89 2.38 35.47
C CYS A 15 -24.11 1.24 34.46
N LEU A 16 -25.12 1.42 33.60
CA LEU A 16 -25.12 0.74 32.31
C LEU A 16 -24.01 1.37 31.46
N THR A 17 -23.13 0.50 30.95
CA THR A 17 -22.31 0.70 29.75
C THR A 17 -21.28 1.84 29.77
N LEU A 18 -20.20 1.64 30.53
CA LEU A 18 -18.86 2.00 30.08
C LEU A 18 -18.07 0.71 29.82
N VAL A 19 -18.56 -0.08 28.87
CA VAL A 19 -17.67 -0.95 28.10
C VAL A 19 -16.96 0.01 27.16
N SER A 20 -15.73 0.41 27.51
CA SER A 20 -14.83 0.98 26.52
C SER A 20 -14.78 -0.02 25.39
N VAL A 21 -15.34 0.34 24.25
CA VAL A 21 -15.22 -0.43 23.02
C VAL A 21 -13.73 -0.44 22.70
N SER A 22 -13.03 -1.47 23.18
CA SER A 22 -11.77 -1.89 22.60
C SER A 22 -12.14 -2.30 21.19
N VAL A 23 -12.07 -1.36 20.26
CA VAL A 23 -12.26 -1.63 18.84
C VAL A 23 -11.22 -2.69 18.49
N PRO A 24 -11.59 -3.96 18.27
CA PRO A 24 -10.60 -4.95 17.90
C PRO A 24 -10.01 -4.46 16.57
N TYR A 25 -8.68 -4.54 16.43
CA TYR A 25 -7.97 -4.24 15.18
C TYR A 25 -8.58 -4.95 13.94
N LEU A 26 -9.45 -5.93 14.15
CA LEU A 26 -10.25 -6.63 13.16
C LEU A 26 -11.37 -5.80 12.50
N SER A 27 -11.84 -4.69 13.09
CA SER A 27 -12.96 -3.93 12.52
C SER A 27 -12.56 -2.92 11.44
N ILE A 28 -11.26 -2.61 11.28
CA ILE A 28 -10.77 -1.81 10.16
C ILE A 28 -11.00 -2.56 8.84
N TRP A 29 -10.85 -3.89 8.85
CA TRP A 29 -11.14 -4.74 7.68
C TRP A 29 -12.63 -4.75 7.31
N HIS A 30 -13.53 -4.55 8.29
CA HIS A 30 -14.97 -4.46 8.03
C HIS A 30 -15.45 -3.07 7.57
N PHE A 31 -14.63 -2.02 7.71
CA PHE A 31 -14.96 -0.68 7.21
C PHE A 31 -14.45 -0.45 5.77
N VAL A 32 -13.59 -1.33 5.26
CA VAL A 32 -13.33 -1.44 3.84
C VAL A 32 -14.47 -2.24 3.24
N ASP A 33 -15.55 -1.54 2.88
CA ASP A 33 -16.61 -2.10 2.07
C ASP A 33 -15.99 -2.70 0.78
N HIS A 34 -15.90 -4.03 0.73
CA HIS A 34 -15.44 -4.77 -0.46
C HIS A 34 -16.43 -4.68 -1.63
N ARG A 35 -17.50 -3.88 -1.52
CA ARG A 35 -18.29 -3.44 -2.68
C ARG A 35 -17.45 -2.49 -3.54
N ARG A 36 -16.61 -3.14 -4.34
CA ARG A 36 -16.00 -2.70 -5.60
C ARG A 36 -16.49 -1.31 -6.03
N TYR A 37 -15.69 -0.29 -5.74
CA TYR A 37 -15.72 0.96 -6.49
C TYR A 37 -15.46 0.62 -7.95
N GLY A 38 -16.52 0.47 -8.74
CA GLY A 38 -16.45 0.00 -10.12
C GLY A 38 -16.05 -1.47 -10.21
N ALA A 39 -16.86 -2.28 -10.89
CA ALA A 39 -16.34 -3.49 -11.50
C ALA A 39 -15.35 -3.02 -12.59
N PHE A 40 -14.10 -2.80 -12.21
CA PHE A 40 -13.01 -2.73 -13.17
C PHE A 40 -13.08 -4.01 -14.01
N PRO A 41 -12.78 -3.94 -15.32
CA PRO A 41 -12.71 -5.15 -16.15
C PRO A 41 -11.89 -6.20 -15.41
N GLU A 42 -12.33 -7.45 -15.46
CA GLU A 42 -11.62 -8.57 -14.85
C GLU A 42 -10.26 -8.67 -15.55
N GLU A 43 -9.26 -7.98 -15.00
CA GLU A 43 -7.91 -8.00 -15.53
C GLU A 43 -7.31 -9.36 -15.18
N ASP A 44 -6.85 -10.10 -16.19
CA ASP A 44 -6.19 -11.40 -16.02
C ASP A 44 -4.82 -11.31 -15.30
N HIS A 45 -4.46 -10.13 -14.81
CA HIS A 45 -3.16 -9.83 -14.24
C HIS A 45 -3.25 -8.90 -13.03
N ILE A 46 -2.24 -8.96 -12.17
CA ILE A 46 -2.08 -8.06 -11.02
C ILE A 46 -0.97 -7.07 -11.35
N SER A 47 -1.32 -5.80 -11.45
CA SER A 47 -0.35 -4.72 -11.64
C SER A 47 0.15 -4.18 -10.29
N LEU A 48 1.46 -4.28 -10.07
CA LEU A 48 2.16 -3.81 -8.87
C LEU A 48 3.14 -2.71 -9.25
N ALA A 49 3.16 -1.61 -8.50
CA ALA A 49 4.17 -0.57 -8.65
C ALA A 49 5.14 -0.56 -7.48
N TYR A 50 6.43 -0.51 -7.80
CA TYR A 50 7.51 -0.41 -6.83
C TYR A 50 8.33 0.84 -7.12
N ILE A 51 8.55 1.66 -6.10
CA ILE A 51 9.49 2.78 -6.16
C ILE A 51 10.83 2.26 -5.65
N LEU A 52 11.72 1.97 -6.58
CA LEU A 52 13.06 1.46 -6.30
C LEU A 52 14.05 2.57 -6.62
N GLY A 53 14.21 3.47 -5.67
CA GLY A 53 15.17 4.56 -5.81
C GLY A 53 16.08 4.65 -4.61
N GLY A 54 17.31 5.11 -4.87
CA GLY A 54 18.37 5.21 -3.87
C GLY A 54 19.11 3.90 -3.60
N ASN A 55 19.52 3.71 -2.35
CA ASN A 55 20.54 2.73 -1.94
C ASN A 55 20.07 1.25 -2.09
N PHE A 56 21.02 0.33 -2.21
CA PHE A 56 20.89 -1.14 -2.30
C PHE A 56 19.85 -1.79 -1.37
N MET A 57 19.58 -1.20 -0.20
CA MET A 57 18.60 -1.72 0.76
C MET A 57 17.16 -1.76 0.21
N THR A 58 16.75 -0.79 -0.61
CA THR A 58 15.39 -0.78 -1.19
C THR A 58 15.18 -1.95 -2.13
N ARG A 59 16.21 -2.30 -2.91
CA ARG A 59 16.23 -3.49 -3.77
C ARG A 59 16.12 -4.78 -2.97
N LEU A 60 16.84 -4.90 -1.86
CA LEU A 60 16.76 -6.08 -1.00
C LEU A 60 15.36 -6.26 -0.39
N MET A 61 14.72 -5.17 0.05
CA MET A 61 13.35 -5.21 0.59
C MET A 61 12.35 -5.64 -0.49
N PHE A 62 12.47 -5.11 -1.70
CA PHE A 62 11.69 -5.57 -2.84
C PHE A 62 11.88 -7.06 -3.10
N MET A 63 13.12 -7.54 -3.10
CA MET A 63 13.40 -8.95 -3.35
C MET A 63 12.73 -9.85 -2.31
N GLN A 64 12.85 -9.51 -1.02
CA GLN A 64 12.23 -10.29 0.05
C GLN A 64 10.70 -10.29 -0.07
N HIS A 65 10.12 -9.12 -0.32
CA HIS A 65 8.68 -8.99 -0.49
C HIS A 65 8.16 -9.75 -1.70
N PHE A 66 8.77 -9.54 -2.87
CA PHE A 66 8.29 -10.13 -4.11
C PHE A 66 8.44 -11.64 -4.13
N LYS A 67 9.52 -12.20 -3.53
CA LYS A 67 9.62 -13.65 -3.30
C LYS A 67 8.46 -14.20 -2.48
N SER A 68 8.07 -13.48 -1.43
CA SER A 68 6.90 -13.86 -0.62
C SER A 68 5.63 -13.86 -1.48
N VAL A 69 5.40 -12.80 -2.26
CA VAL A 69 4.23 -12.72 -3.16
C VAL A 69 4.19 -13.89 -4.16
N LEU A 70 5.30 -14.20 -4.81
CA LEU A 70 5.39 -15.31 -5.76
C LEU A 70 5.13 -16.68 -5.11
N ASN A 71 5.50 -16.84 -3.84
CA ASN A 71 5.26 -18.10 -3.12
C ASN A 71 3.78 -18.33 -2.79
N TYR A 72 2.95 -17.28 -2.79
CA TYR A 72 1.54 -17.36 -2.41
C TYR A 72 0.56 -17.06 -3.56
N SER A 73 1.06 -16.90 -4.79
CA SER A 73 0.23 -16.50 -5.92
C SER A 73 0.68 -17.10 -7.24
N ASP A 74 -0.28 -17.67 -7.97
CA ASP A 74 -0.10 -18.17 -9.34
C ASP A 74 -0.53 -17.14 -10.41
N HIS A 75 -0.91 -15.92 -10.01
CA HIS A 75 -1.33 -14.86 -10.94
C HIS A 75 -0.19 -14.36 -11.83
N PHE A 76 -0.55 -13.86 -13.02
CA PHE A 76 0.37 -13.11 -13.86
C PHE A 76 0.58 -11.70 -13.28
N PHE A 77 1.83 -11.29 -13.11
CA PHE A 77 2.18 -10.00 -12.53
C PHE A 77 2.71 -9.03 -13.58
N ARG A 78 2.20 -7.79 -13.55
CA ARG A 78 2.84 -6.66 -14.23
C ARG A 78 3.52 -5.77 -13.21
N LEU A 79 4.85 -5.69 -13.27
CA LEU A 79 5.65 -4.90 -12.36
C LEU A 79 6.01 -3.56 -12.99
N HIS A 80 5.63 -2.48 -12.33
CA HIS A 80 5.99 -1.12 -12.72
C HIS A 80 7.10 -0.64 -11.79
N PHE A 81 8.33 -0.69 -12.27
CA PHE A 81 9.50 -0.20 -11.53
C PHE A 81 9.70 1.28 -11.81
N ILE A 82 9.47 2.10 -10.79
CA ILE A 82 9.78 3.53 -10.81
C ILE A 82 11.18 3.66 -10.23
N VAL A 83 12.16 3.87 -11.10
CA VAL A 83 13.59 3.80 -10.80
C VAL A 83 14.33 5.01 -11.37
N ASP A 84 15.39 5.39 -10.67
CA ASP A 84 16.41 6.33 -11.13
C ASP A 84 17.20 5.70 -12.28
N ASP A 85 17.71 6.52 -13.21
CA ASP A 85 18.48 6.01 -14.35
C ASP A 85 19.72 5.23 -13.93
N GLU A 86 20.35 5.61 -12.81
CA GLU A 86 21.53 4.93 -12.24
C GLU A 86 21.22 3.50 -11.77
N ASN A 87 20.00 3.25 -11.28
CA ASN A 87 19.62 1.97 -10.68
C ASN A 87 18.83 1.06 -11.64
N LYS A 88 18.46 1.56 -12.81
CA LYS A 88 17.62 0.84 -13.77
C LYS A 88 18.27 -0.45 -14.28
N GLU A 89 19.55 -0.39 -14.63
CA GLU A 89 20.29 -1.54 -15.16
C GLU A 89 20.43 -2.64 -14.10
N ASP A 90 20.81 -2.27 -12.88
CA ASP A 90 20.87 -3.16 -11.72
C ASP A 90 19.55 -3.91 -11.44
N VAL A 91 18.41 -3.23 -11.55
CA VAL A 91 17.09 -3.84 -11.34
C VAL A 91 16.73 -4.73 -12.53
N ASN A 92 17.08 -4.34 -13.75
CA ASN A 92 16.83 -5.15 -14.94
C ASN A 92 17.62 -6.46 -14.91
N ASP A 93 18.90 -6.41 -14.54
CA ASP A 93 19.75 -7.59 -14.41
C ASP A 93 19.23 -8.51 -13.30
N LEU A 94 18.79 -7.93 -12.18
CA LEU A 94 18.14 -8.68 -11.10
C LEU A 94 16.91 -9.45 -11.60
N MET A 95 15.98 -8.77 -12.27
CA MET A 95 14.74 -9.40 -12.77
C MET A 95 15.05 -10.48 -13.81
N THR A 96 16.01 -10.21 -14.70
CA THR A 96 16.47 -11.18 -15.71
C THR A 96 17.08 -12.41 -15.04
N SER A 97 17.91 -12.23 -14.01
CA SER A 97 18.55 -13.34 -13.28
C SER A 97 17.56 -14.23 -12.54
N TRP A 98 16.39 -13.70 -12.14
CA TRP A 98 15.36 -14.46 -11.45
C TRP A 98 14.56 -15.37 -12.39
N ASN A 99 14.54 -15.06 -13.69
CA ASN A 99 13.94 -15.89 -14.74
C ASN A 99 12.51 -16.37 -14.42
N ILE A 100 11.63 -15.44 -14.03
CA ILE A 100 10.23 -15.73 -13.66
C ILE A 100 9.34 -15.70 -14.90
N SER A 101 8.57 -16.76 -15.14
CA SER A 101 7.69 -16.88 -16.31
C SER A 101 6.38 -16.10 -16.21
N ASN A 102 5.84 -15.92 -15.00
CA ASN A 102 4.51 -15.34 -14.78
C ASN A 102 4.58 -13.84 -14.46
N CYS A 103 5.57 -13.16 -15.02
CA CYS A 103 5.85 -11.77 -14.70
C CYS A 103 6.34 -11.01 -15.93
N GLU A 104 5.79 -9.82 -16.12
CA GLU A 104 6.30 -8.80 -17.04
C GLU A 104 6.70 -7.57 -16.23
N TRP A 105 7.74 -6.85 -16.65
CA TRP A 105 8.17 -5.65 -15.96
C TRP A 105 8.41 -4.46 -16.90
N PHE A 106 8.07 -3.28 -16.40
CA PHE A 106 8.16 -2.01 -17.08
C PHE A 106 8.97 -1.03 -16.23
N PHE A 107 9.80 -0.23 -16.89
CA PHE A 107 10.61 0.79 -16.22
C PHE A 107 10.07 2.18 -16.49
N HIS A 108 9.91 2.94 -15.41
CA HIS A 108 9.52 4.34 -15.44
C HIS A 108 10.65 5.18 -14.85
N ASN A 109 11.16 6.12 -15.65
CA ASN A 109 12.26 6.98 -15.22
C ASN A 109 11.76 7.99 -14.19
N LEU A 110 12.29 7.86 -12.98
CA LEU A 110 11.97 8.71 -11.85
C LEU A 110 12.58 10.11 -12.01
N THR A 111 13.83 10.21 -12.43
CA THR A 111 14.62 11.45 -12.58
C THR A 111 13.88 12.53 -13.40
N LYS A 112 13.07 12.13 -14.39
CA LYS A 112 12.24 13.06 -15.18
C LYS A 112 11.23 13.88 -14.36
N TYR A 113 10.86 13.39 -13.18
CA TYR A 113 9.86 13.98 -12.31
C TYR A 113 10.46 14.69 -11.09
N GLU A 114 11.79 14.84 -11.03
CA GLU A 114 12.47 15.50 -9.91
C GLU A 114 11.96 16.92 -9.67
N ASP A 115 11.88 17.71 -10.73
CA ASP A 115 11.49 19.12 -10.65
C ASP A 115 10.05 19.31 -10.14
N ARG A 116 9.18 18.29 -10.29
CA ARG A 116 7.79 18.33 -9.82
C ARG A 116 7.65 18.27 -8.30
N VAL A 117 8.64 17.74 -7.59
CA VAL A 117 8.64 17.60 -6.13
C VAL A 117 9.76 18.38 -5.44
N LYS A 118 10.80 18.76 -6.19
CA LYS A 118 11.99 19.46 -5.67
C LYS A 118 11.65 20.77 -4.96
N TRP A 119 10.65 21.49 -5.47
CA TRP A 119 10.20 22.79 -4.95
C TRP A 119 9.63 22.73 -3.52
N ILE A 120 9.18 21.56 -3.05
CA ILE A 120 8.62 21.41 -1.69
C ILE A 120 9.80 21.42 -0.69
N PRO A 121 9.91 22.39 0.23
CA PRO A 121 11.05 22.44 1.15
C PRO A 121 11.04 21.26 2.12
N ASN A 122 12.13 20.48 2.17
CA ASN A 122 12.27 19.34 3.09
C ASN A 122 13.76 18.93 3.20
N SER A 123 14.21 18.59 4.41
CA SER A 123 15.60 18.25 4.76
C SER A 123 15.89 16.75 4.85
N HIS A 124 14.88 15.89 4.69
CA HIS A 124 15.00 14.45 4.83
C HIS A 124 15.40 13.79 3.50
N TYR A 125 16.37 12.88 3.54
CA TYR A 125 16.92 12.23 2.34
C TYR A 125 15.89 11.38 1.55
N SER A 126 14.87 10.84 2.23
CA SER A 126 13.80 10.07 1.57
C SER A 126 12.72 10.94 0.91
N LYS A 127 12.83 12.28 1.01
CA LYS A 127 11.86 13.25 0.50
C LYS A 127 11.47 12.92 -0.94
N TYR A 128 12.49 12.71 -1.77
CA TYR A 128 12.29 12.54 -3.20
C TYR A 128 11.39 11.33 -3.49
N TYR A 129 11.83 10.15 -3.07
CA TYR A 129 11.10 8.89 -3.26
C TYR A 129 9.73 8.86 -2.58
N GLY A 130 9.60 9.48 -1.40
CA GLY A 130 8.34 9.57 -0.69
C GLY A 130 7.31 10.45 -1.39
N LEU A 131 7.73 11.61 -1.89
CA LEU A 131 6.84 12.56 -2.59
C LEU A 131 6.48 12.08 -4.00
N THR A 132 7.35 11.31 -4.67
CA THR A 132 7.04 10.69 -5.96
C THR A 132 5.80 9.81 -5.92
N LYS A 133 5.41 9.28 -4.75
CA LYS A 133 4.15 8.54 -4.60
C LYS A 133 2.93 9.35 -5.06
N LEU A 134 2.99 10.68 -4.97
CA LEU A 134 1.93 11.57 -5.43
C LEU A 134 1.88 11.70 -6.97
N LEU A 135 2.96 11.33 -7.66
CA LEU A 135 3.09 11.43 -9.12
C LEU A 135 2.84 10.10 -9.83
N ILE A 136 2.52 9.01 -9.11
CA ILE A 136 2.31 7.68 -9.71
C ILE A 136 1.31 7.69 -10.87
N PRO A 137 0.14 8.36 -10.78
CA PRO A 137 -0.80 8.39 -11.90
C PRO A 137 -0.21 9.05 -13.16
N GLU A 138 0.62 10.08 -12.97
CA GLU A 138 1.30 10.79 -14.06
C GLU A 138 2.45 9.95 -14.63
N ILE A 139 3.16 9.21 -13.79
CA ILE A 139 4.31 8.38 -14.17
C ILE A 139 3.86 7.14 -14.97
N ILE A 140 2.85 6.42 -14.47
CA ILE A 140 2.38 5.16 -15.06
C ILE A 140 1.41 5.41 -16.22
N GLY A 141 0.71 6.56 -16.20
CA GLY A 141 -0.27 6.95 -17.20
C GLY A 141 -1.67 6.40 -16.94
N GLU A 142 -2.65 6.96 -17.65
CA GLU A 142 -4.08 6.69 -17.45
C GLU A 142 -4.54 5.32 -18.00
N ASN A 143 -3.66 4.61 -18.72
CA ASN A 143 -4.01 3.36 -19.40
C ASN A 143 -3.99 2.13 -18.47
N VAL A 144 -3.58 2.28 -17.21
CA VAL A 144 -3.55 1.17 -16.25
C VAL A 144 -4.74 1.32 -15.30
N GLY A 145 -5.68 0.37 -15.35
CA GLY A 145 -6.93 0.45 -14.61
C GLY A 145 -6.73 0.42 -13.10
N LYS A 146 -5.95 -0.55 -12.60
CA LYS A 146 -5.64 -0.68 -11.17
C LYS A 146 -4.16 -0.99 -10.95
N VAL A 147 -3.51 -0.20 -10.10
CA VAL A 147 -2.14 -0.45 -9.66
C VAL A 147 -2.08 -0.46 -8.14
N THR A 148 -1.47 -1.49 -7.57
CA THR A 148 -1.16 -1.51 -6.13
C THR A 148 0.25 -0.99 -5.92
N LEU A 149 0.39 0.14 -5.22
CA LEU A 149 1.68 0.69 -4.83
C LEU A 149 2.23 -0.07 -3.62
N LEU A 150 3.50 -0.46 -3.70
CA LEU A 150 4.26 -1.10 -2.65
C LEU A 150 5.57 -0.31 -2.43
N SER A 151 5.95 -0.10 -1.17
CA SER A 151 7.14 0.68 -0.79
C SER A 151 7.95 0.02 0.29
#